data_AF-A0A959W3S9-F1
#
_entry.id   AF-A0A959W3S9-F1
#
_cell.length_a   1.000
_cell.length_b   1.000
_cell.length_c   1.000
_cell.angle_alpha   90.00
_cell.angle_beta   90.00
_cell.angle_gamma   90.00
#
_symmetry.space_group_name_H-M   'P 1'
#
loop_
_entity.id
_entity.type
_entity.pdbx_description
1 polymer ?
#
loop_
_entity_poly.entity_id
_entity_poly.type
_entity_poly.pdbx_seq_one_letter_code
_entity_poly.pdbx_strand_id
1 'polypeptide(L)'
;MSGALIALIVVVVIALIAVLWYISTRNGIIGSRNRVEESWSGIDVQLKRRHDLVPNLVETVKGYATHEQKVFEEVTKARADAMAAQSVGDTAQAEAGLNRSLADLRAVAEQYPDLKATENFQQLSR
;
A
#
# COMPACT_ATOMS: atom_id res chain seq x y z
N MET A 1 -32.62 -47.88 -27.52
CA MET A 1 -31.36 -47.17 -27.84
C MET A 1 -30.21 -48.15 -27.64
N SER A 2 -29.31 -48.30 -28.60
CA SER A 2 -28.18 -49.24 -28.50
C SER A 2 -27.26 -48.86 -27.32
N GLY A 3 -26.71 -49.85 -26.61
CA GLY A 3 -25.79 -49.60 -25.48
C GLY A 3 -24.57 -48.74 -25.83
N ALA A 4 -24.13 -48.80 -27.10
CA ALA A 4 -23.07 -47.94 -27.63
C ALA A 4 -23.45 -46.44 -27.65
N LEU A 5 -24.73 -46.12 -27.93
CA LEU A 5 -25.22 -44.74 -27.91
C LEU A 5 -25.22 -44.19 -26.47
N ILE A 6 -25.59 -45.01 -25.49
CA ILE A 6 -25.59 -44.63 -24.07
C ILE A 6 -24.16 -44.38 -23.58
N ALA A 7 -23.21 -45.26 -23.93
CA ALA A 7 -21.80 -45.08 -23.59
C ALA A 7 -21.21 -43.79 -24.19
N LEU A 8 -21.53 -43.48 -25.45
CA LEU A 8 -21.10 -42.24 -26.10
C LEU A 8 -21.63 -41.01 -25.36
N ILE A 9 -22.92 -41.00 -24.99
CA ILE A 9 -23.53 -39.89 -24.25
C ILE A 9 -22.83 -39.68 -22.91
N VAL A 10 -22.54 -40.75 -22.17
CA VAL A 10 -21.85 -40.66 -20.88
C VAL A 10 -20.45 -40.05 -21.04
N VAL A 11 -19.68 -40.46 -22.04
CA VAL A 11 -18.35 -39.91 -22.32
C VAL A 11 -18.43 -38.42 -22.66
N VAL A 12 -19.40 -38.01 -23.49
CA VAL A 12 -19.60 -36.61 -23.87
C VAL A 12 -19.98 -35.77 -22.64
N VAL A 13 -20.86 -36.27 -21.77
CA VAL A 13 -21.25 -35.56 -20.55
C VAL A 13 -20.06 -35.39 -19.60
N ILE A 14 -19.25 -36.45 -19.40
CA ILE A 14 -18.05 -36.39 -18.56
C ILE A 14 -17.05 -35.37 -19.14
N ALA A 15 -16.82 -35.38 -20.45
CA ALA A 15 -15.95 -34.42 -21.11
C ALA A 15 -16.47 -32.97 -20.93
N LEU A 16 -17.78 -32.75 -21.05
CA LEU A 16 -18.41 -31.46 -20.81
C LEU A 16 -18.19 -30.96 -19.38
N ILE A 17 -18.39 -31.83 -18.37
CA ILE A 17 -18.17 -31.48 -16.97
C ILE A 17 -16.70 -31.12 -16.72
N ALA A 18 -15.76 -31.90 -17.27
CA ALA A 18 -14.33 -31.64 -17.12
C ALA A 18 -13.92 -30.28 -17.72
N VAL A 19 -14.46 -29.94 -18.90
CA VAL A 19 -14.22 -28.63 -19.54
C VAL A 19 -14.79 -27.49 -18.71
N LEU A 20 -16.04 -27.61 -18.23
CA LEU A 20 -16.67 -26.59 -17.39
C LEU A 20 -15.90 -26.38 -16.07
N TRP A 21 -15.45 -27.46 -15.44
CA TRP A 21 -14.65 -27.41 -14.22
C TRP A 21 -13.30 -26.70 -14.44
N TYR A 22 -12.63 -26.99 -15.55
CA TYR A 22 -11.38 -26.35 -15.92
C TYR A 22 -11.55 -24.84 -16.13
N ILE A 23 -12.58 -24.43 -16.89
CA ILE A 23 -12.88 -23.01 -17.14
C ILE A 23 -13.21 -22.28 -15.83
N SER A 24 -14.07 -22.87 -14.99
CA SER A 24 -14.47 -22.28 -13.71
C SER A 24 -13.27 -22.06 -12.78
N THR A 25 -12.40 -23.07 -12.65
CA THR A 25 -11.20 -22.98 -11.80
C THR A 25 -10.23 -21.92 -12.30
N ARG A 26 -9.98 -21.86 -13.61
CA ARG A 26 -9.09 -20.85 -14.21
C ARG A 26 -9.64 -19.44 -14.00
N ASN A 27 -10.94 -19.22 -14.22
CA ASN A 27 -11.58 -17.93 -14.03
C ASN A 27 -11.55 -17.49 -12.55
N GLY A 28 -11.77 -18.41 -11.62
CA GLY A 28 -11.69 -18.13 -10.18
C GLY A 28 -10.29 -17.64 -9.77
N ILE A 29 -9.23 -18.34 -10.19
CA ILE A 29 -7.85 -17.97 -9.87
C ILE A 29 -7.50 -16.59 -10.46
N ILE A 30 -7.85 -16.34 -11.72
CA ILE A 30 -7.60 -15.04 -12.36
C ILE A 30 -8.35 -13.92 -11.63
N GLY A 31 -9.63 -14.15 -11.29
CA GLY A 31 -10.42 -13.18 -10.52
C GLY A 31 -9.82 -12.84 -9.17
N SER A 32 -9.33 -13.85 -8.43
CA SER A 32 -8.62 -13.62 -7.17
C SER A 32 -7.32 -12.84 -7.34
N ARG A 33 -6.53 -13.13 -8.40
CA ARG A 33 -5.30 -12.38 -8.69
C ARG A 33 -5.57 -10.91 -8.97
N ASN A 34 -6.57 -10.62 -9.80
CA ASN A 34 -6.96 -9.25 -10.12
C ASN A 34 -7.41 -8.48 -8.87
N ARG A 35 -8.14 -9.13 -7.96
CA ARG A 35 -8.58 -8.50 -6.70
C ARG A 35 -7.40 -8.13 -5.80
N VAL A 36 -6.37 -8.97 -5.73
CA VAL A 36 -5.14 -8.68 -4.98
C VAL A 36 -4.41 -7.49 -5.58
N GLU A 37 -4.29 -7.45 -6.91
CA GLU A 37 -3.63 -6.35 -7.63
C GLU A 37 -4.38 -5.02 -7.47
N GLU A 38 -5.71 -5.04 -7.58
CA GLU A 38 -6.56 -3.88 -7.34
C GLU A 38 -6.42 -3.36 -5.90
N SER A 39 -6.44 -4.27 -4.92
CA SER A 39 -6.25 -3.91 -3.51
C SER A 39 -4.86 -3.31 -3.27
N TRP A 40 -3.83 -3.86 -3.91
CA TRP A 40 -2.46 -3.35 -3.81
C TRP A 40 -2.31 -1.97 -4.45
N SER A 41 -2.89 -1.76 -5.63
CA SER A 41 -2.93 -0.46 -6.30
C SER A 41 -3.62 0.60 -5.44
N GLY A 42 -4.73 0.22 -4.78
CA GLY A 42 -5.40 1.10 -3.81
C GLY A 42 -4.50 1.51 -2.64
N ILE A 43 -3.71 0.58 -2.09
CA ILE A 43 -2.73 0.86 -1.03
C ILE A 43 -1.63 1.77 -1.55
N ASP A 44 -1.05 1.47 -2.72
CA ASP A 44 0.04 2.23 -3.33
C ASP A 44 -0.32 3.72 -3.52
N VAL A 45 -1.53 3.99 -3.98
CA VAL A 45 -2.04 5.38 -4.11
C VAL A 45 -2.09 6.09 -2.76
N GLN A 46 -2.52 5.41 -1.69
CA GLN A 46 -2.57 6.00 -0.36
C GLN A 46 -1.17 6.26 0.22
N LEU A 47 -0.24 5.33 0.03
CA LEU A 47 1.15 5.48 0.45
C LEU A 47 1.82 6.64 -0.29
N LYS A 48 1.62 6.72 -1.61
CA LYS A 48 2.10 7.83 -2.42
C LYS A 48 1.57 9.17 -1.95
N ARG A 49 0.25 9.29 -1.70
CA ARG A 49 -0.36 10.51 -1.14
C ARG A 49 0.27 10.88 0.20
N ARG A 50 0.54 9.89 1.05
CA ARG A 50 1.23 10.11 2.34
C ARG A 50 2.64 10.66 2.11
N HIS A 51 3.42 10.07 1.22
CA HIS A 51 4.77 10.52 0.89
C HIS A 51 4.77 11.93 0.29
N ASP A 52 3.77 12.27 -0.52
CA ASP A 52 3.64 13.59 -1.13
C ASP A 52 3.37 14.70 -0.09
N LEU A 53 2.78 14.35 1.07
CA LEU A 53 2.52 15.29 2.16
C LEU A 53 3.72 15.48 3.10
N VAL A 54 4.67 14.54 3.14
CA VAL A 54 5.84 14.61 4.04
C VAL A 54 6.68 15.88 3.83
N PRO A 55 7.01 16.33 2.60
CA PRO A 55 7.75 17.58 2.40
C PRO A 55 7.06 18.79 3.01
N ASN A 56 5.74 18.92 2.81
CA ASN A 56 4.95 20.03 3.37
C ASN A 56 4.96 20.00 4.91
N LEU A 57 4.87 18.81 5.50
CA LEU A 57 4.98 18.65 6.95
C LEU A 57 6.37 19.07 7.45
N VAL A 58 7.43 18.63 6.78
CA VAL A 58 8.81 18.98 7.12
C VAL A 58 9.05 20.48 7.00
N GLU A 59 8.58 21.13 5.94
CA GLU A 59 8.69 22.58 5.76
C GLU A 59 7.94 23.35 6.86
N THR A 60 6.74 22.89 7.23
CA THR A 60 5.96 23.50 8.31
C THR A 60 6.71 23.42 9.64
N VAL A 61 7.29 22.27 9.99
CA VAL A 61 8.07 22.11 11.23
C VAL A 61 9.37 22.91 11.16
N LYS A 62 10.07 22.90 10.02
CA LYS A 62 11.30 23.69 9.78
C LYS A 62 11.12 25.18 10.02
N GLY A 63 9.95 25.72 9.71
CA GLY A 63 9.63 27.13 9.94
C GLY A 63 9.73 27.56 11.40
N TYR A 64 9.57 26.62 12.34
CA TYR A 64 9.60 26.88 13.79
C TYR A 64 10.82 26.24 14.48
N ALA A 65 11.24 25.04 14.04
CA ALA A 65 12.31 24.26 14.64
C ALA A 65 13.55 24.21 13.73
N THR A 66 14.24 25.34 13.55
CA THR A 66 15.34 25.48 12.58
C THR A 66 16.62 24.71 12.96
N HIS A 67 16.79 24.35 14.23
CA HIS A 67 17.99 23.67 14.74
C HIS A 67 17.93 22.13 14.61
N GLU A 68 16.82 21.56 14.17
CA GLU A 68 16.55 20.12 14.15
C GLU A 68 16.93 19.44 12.81
N GLN A 69 18.07 19.84 12.24
CA GLN A 69 18.51 19.39 10.91
C GLN A 69 18.60 17.87 10.79
N LYS A 70 19.10 17.20 11.83
CA LYS A 70 19.25 15.74 11.85
C LYS A 70 17.91 15.03 11.68
N VAL A 71 16.87 15.50 12.38
CA VAL A 71 15.53 14.91 12.30
C VAL A 71 14.92 15.11 10.92
N PHE A 72 15.09 16.30 10.31
CA PHE A 72 14.61 16.54 8.96
C PHE A 72 15.31 15.70 7.90
N GLU A 73 16.62 15.47 8.05
CA GLU A 73 17.39 14.62 7.15
C GLU A 73 16.94 13.15 7.27
N GLU A 74 16.76 12.66 8.50
CA GLU A 74 16.27 11.30 8.76
C GLU A 74 14.88 11.06 8.17
N VAL A 75 13.94 12.01 8.32
CA VAL A 75 12.60 11.93 7.70
C VAL A 75 12.69 11.96 6.18
N THR A 76 13.53 12.84 5.62
CA THR A 76 13.69 12.97 4.17
C THR A 76 14.27 11.70 3.57
N LYS A 77 15.26 11.09 4.23
CA LYS A 77 15.85 9.82 3.84
C LYS A 77 14.85 8.67 3.95
N ALA A 78 14.16 8.56 5.09
CA ALA A 78 13.16 7.51 5.28
C ALA A 78 12.01 7.59 4.26
N ARG A 79 11.62 8.80 3.84
CA ARG A 79 10.67 9.01 2.74
C ARG A 79 11.23 8.49 1.41
N ALA A 80 12.48 8.82 1.08
CA ALA A 80 13.12 8.37 -0.15
C ALA A 80 13.21 6.83 -0.19
N ASP A 81 13.58 6.21 0.93
CA ASP A 81 13.64 4.75 1.07
C ASP A 81 12.25 4.11 0.91
N ALA A 82 11.20 4.70 1.50
CA ALA A 82 9.81 4.25 1.34
C ALA A 82 9.30 4.34 -0.10
N MET A 83 9.70 5.39 -0.84
CA MET A 83 9.35 5.55 -2.26
C MET A 83 10.14 4.61 -3.19
N ALA A 84 11.32 4.15 -2.77
CA ALA A 84 12.18 3.28 -3.58
C ALA A 84 11.84 1.78 -3.45
N ALA A 85 11.03 1.41 -2.46
CA ALA A 85 10.64 0.02 -2.22
C ALA A 85 9.81 -0.55 -3.38
N GLN A 86 10.16 -1.76 -3.84
CA GLN A 86 9.56 -2.38 -5.03
C GLN A 86 8.65 -3.58 -4.73
N SER A 87 8.87 -4.27 -3.61
CA SER A 87 8.05 -5.41 -3.20
C SER A 87 7.15 -5.05 -2.02
N VAL A 88 6.01 -5.75 -1.88
CA VAL A 88 5.08 -5.56 -0.76
C VAL A 88 5.78 -5.67 0.60
N GLY A 89 6.73 -6.61 0.73
CA GLY A 89 7.50 -6.82 1.95
C GLY A 89 8.46 -5.66 2.23
N ASP A 90 9.18 -5.20 1.20
CA ASP A 90 10.11 -4.07 1.33
C ASP A 90 9.35 -2.78 1.64
N THR A 91 8.20 -2.56 1.00
CA THR A 91 7.33 -1.41 1.27
C THR A 91 6.91 -1.43 2.73
N ALA A 92 6.44 -2.56 3.27
CA ALA A 92 6.05 -2.65 4.67
C ALA A 92 7.20 -2.29 5.64
N GLN A 93 8.43 -2.74 5.34
CA GLN A 93 9.59 -2.42 6.16
C GLN A 93 9.98 -0.94 6.05
N ALA A 94 10.01 -0.39 4.84
CA ALA A 94 10.38 1.00 4.61
C ALA A 94 9.34 1.97 5.21
N GLU A 95 8.05 1.64 5.10
CA GLU A 95 6.97 2.42 5.73
C GLU A 95 7.02 2.39 7.25
N ALA A 96 7.48 1.29 7.85
CA ALA A 96 7.74 1.22 9.29
C ALA A 96 8.91 2.14 9.70
N GLY A 97 9.93 2.24 8.85
CA GLY A 97 11.03 3.20 9.00
C GLY A 97 10.53 4.65 8.95
N LEU A 98 9.77 5.00 7.91
CA LEU A 98 9.17 6.33 7.76
C LEU A 98 8.26 6.68 8.94
N ASN A 99 7.43 5.75 9.41
CA ASN A 99 6.59 5.98 10.59
C ASN A 99 7.40 6.32 11.85
N ARG A 100 8.56 5.69 12.04
CA ARG A 100 9.44 5.98 13.18
C ARG A 100 10.02 7.40 13.07
N SER A 101 10.57 7.76 11.91
CA SER A 101 11.11 9.11 11.70
C SER A 101 10.03 10.20 11.83
N LEU A 102 8.80 9.92 11.38
CA LEU A 102 7.66 10.83 11.59
C LEU A 102 7.24 10.94 13.06
N ALA A 103 7.42 9.89 13.86
CA ALA A 103 7.22 9.97 15.31
C ALA A 103 8.27 10.87 15.97
N ASP A 104 9.53 10.77 15.55
CA ASP A 104 10.61 11.65 16.03
C ASP A 104 10.34 13.11 15.64
N LEU A 105 9.87 13.37 14.41
CA LEU A 105 9.45 14.69 13.96
C LEU A 105 8.29 15.26 14.80
N ARG A 106 7.33 14.42 15.21
CA ARG A 106 6.24 14.84 16.10
C ARG A 106 6.76 15.15 17.51
N ALA A 107 7.70 14.37 18.03
CA ALA A 107 8.34 14.64 19.32
C ALA A 107 9.12 15.96 19.31
N VAL A 108 9.74 16.31 18.18
CA VAL A 108 10.29 17.66 17.97
C VAL A 108 9.17 18.69 18.02
N ALA A 109 8.09 18.52 17.24
CA ALA A 109 6.99 19.48 17.19
C ALA A 109 6.31 19.71 18.55
N GLU A 110 6.28 18.71 19.44
CA GLU A 110 5.77 18.84 20.80
C GLU A 110 6.57 19.81 21.68
N GLN A 111 7.85 20.01 21.38
CA GLN A 111 8.72 20.96 22.09
C GLN A 111 8.49 22.41 21.65
N TYR A 112 7.69 22.64 20.60
CA TYR A 112 7.38 23.97 20.05
C TYR A 112 5.86 24.25 20.12
N PRO A 113 5.35 24.82 21.23
CA PRO A 113 3.92 25.05 21.45
C PRO A 113 3.25 25.91 20.36
N ASP A 114 3.98 26.89 19.82
CA ASP A 114 3.50 27.82 18.79
C ASP A 114 3.20 27.09 17.46
N LEU A 115 4.02 26.09 17.11
CA LEU A 115 3.79 25.23 15.96
C LEU A 115 2.55 24.35 16.17
N LYS A 116 2.41 23.76 17.37
CA LYS A 116 1.27 22.89 17.72
C LYS A 116 -0.08 23.61 17.64
N ALA A 117 -0.10 24.91 17.92
CA ALA A 117 -1.28 25.75 17.83
C ALA A 117 -1.72 26.07 16.39
N THR A 118 -0.88 25.81 15.39
CA THR A 118 -1.15 26.17 13.99
C THR A 118 -2.08 25.18 13.31
N GLU A 119 -3.18 25.67 12.71
CA GLU A 119 -4.19 24.84 12.02
C GLU A 119 -3.59 23.98 10.89
N ASN A 120 -2.61 24.50 10.16
CA ASN A 120 -1.94 23.76 9.07
C ASN A 120 -1.19 22.52 9.57
N PHE A 121 -0.50 22.61 10.70
CA PHE A 121 0.18 21.45 11.30
C PHE A 121 -0.83 20.42 11.82
N GLN A 122 -1.94 20.88 12.42
CA GLN A 122 -3.01 19.99 12.89
C GLN A 122 -3.76 19.29 11.74
N GLN A 123 -3.86 19.90 10.56
CA GLN A 123 -4.44 19.25 9.37
C GLN A 123 -3.48 18.21 8.76
N LEU A 124 -2.19 18.51 8.69
CA LEU A 124 -1.19 17.62 8.07
C LEU A 124 -0.75 16.46 8.98
N SER A 125 -0.92 16.60 10.29
CA SER A 125 -0.54 15.57 11.28
C SER A 125 -1.62 14.52 11.55
N ARG A 126 -2.85 14.74 11.05
CA ARG A 126 -3.99 13.81 11.14
C ARG A 126 -3.91 12.67 10.14
#